data_AF-M7BFG9-F1
#
_entry.id   AF-M7BFG9-F1
#
_cell.length_a   1.000
_cell.length_b   1.000
_cell.length_c   1.000
_cell.angle_alpha   90.00
_cell.angle_beta   90.00
_cell.angle_gamma   90.00
#
_symmetry.space_group_name_H-M   'P 1'
#
loop_
_entity.id
_entity.type
_entity.pdbx_description
1 polymer ?
#
loop_
_entity_poly.entity_id
_entity_poly.type
_entity_poly.pdbx_seq_one_letter_code
_entity_poly.pdbx_strand_id
1 'polypeptide(L)'
;LLTPVTEKLKYLLKKAEDFQTYLLYSRDRMQKEQFAKAVPTFLQMCQPYFEYLESTARSYNSGLGALQASVRKRLLEISEQLALRLEQLVLMYSSFSFVSLEDTDPFNVSCFFCGRFWLSEWRQLSVFRFCISTPYRAARLPGNLYKKMRWNLDFLEEGAGAGGRRRGHRTEYYFLCFRDTGRENAVKMQKLWSIGRWVPLDPDTEHSSDVLQWVLCLQPTGDFQPLLTIGFEEPSHTLATDLLVQILS
;
A
#
# COMPACT_ATOMS: atom_id res chain seq x y z
N LEU A 1 -9.49 22.38 14.61
CA LEU A 1 -9.65 21.34 13.55
C LEU A 1 -8.82 20.09 13.82
N LEU A 2 -7.52 20.20 14.14
CA LEU A 2 -6.65 19.02 14.35
C LEU A 2 -6.85 18.30 15.70
N THR A 3 -7.46 18.92 16.71
CA THR A 3 -7.67 18.31 18.04
C THR A 3 -8.42 16.96 18.00
N PRO A 4 -9.62 16.85 17.39
CA PRO A 4 -10.32 15.55 17.31
C PRO A 4 -9.54 14.51 16.51
N VAL A 5 -8.83 14.94 15.46
CA VAL A 5 -7.97 14.06 14.65
C VAL A 5 -6.83 13.51 15.51
N THR A 6 -6.19 14.38 16.29
CA THR A 6 -5.07 14.01 17.17
C THR A 6 -5.52 13.10 18.32
N GLU A 7 -6.70 13.34 18.91
CA GLU A 7 -7.26 12.45 19.94
C GLU A 7 -7.60 11.06 19.37
N LYS A 8 -8.14 11.00 18.15
CA LYS A 8 -8.35 9.72 17.47
C LYS A 8 -7.03 8.99 17.19
N LEU A 9 -5.97 9.70 16.79
CA LEU A 9 -4.64 9.11 16.67
C LEU A 9 -4.18 8.52 17.99
N LYS A 10 -4.22 9.29 19.08
CA LYS A 10 -3.81 8.83 20.42
C LYS A 10 -4.57 7.57 20.83
N TYR A 11 -5.87 7.51 20.57
CA TYR A 11 -6.68 6.32 20.82
C TYR A 11 -6.19 5.10 20.02
N LEU A 12 -5.93 5.27 18.71
CA LEU A 12 -5.46 4.18 17.85
C LEU A 12 -4.05 3.72 18.24
N LEU A 13 -3.14 4.64 18.55
CA LEU A 13 -1.79 4.31 19.03
C LEU A 13 -1.84 3.57 20.36
N LYS A 14 -2.66 4.03 21.31
CA LYS A 14 -2.89 3.34 22.59
C LYS A 14 -3.46 1.94 22.37
N LYS A 15 -4.43 1.77 21.46
CA LYS A 15 -4.95 0.45 21.11
C LYS A 15 -3.86 -0.47 20.54
N ALA A 16 -2.99 0.05 19.67
CA ALA A 16 -1.87 -0.71 19.15
C ALA A 16 -0.93 -1.16 20.29
N GLU A 17 -0.61 -0.26 21.23
CA GLU A 17 0.20 -0.58 22.44
C GLU A 17 -0.46 -1.60 23.35
N ASP A 18 -1.78 -1.51 23.55
CA ASP A 18 -2.57 -2.48 24.31
C ASP A 18 -2.45 -3.87 23.67
N PHE A 19 -2.53 -3.97 22.33
CA PHE A 19 -2.30 -5.23 21.61
C PHE A 19 -0.89 -5.78 21.85
N GLN A 20 0.13 -4.92 21.88
CA GLN A 20 1.50 -5.38 22.13
C GLN A 20 1.67 -5.90 23.55
N THR A 21 1.18 -5.14 24.52
CA THR A 21 1.19 -5.52 25.94
C THR A 21 0.46 -6.84 26.11
N TYR A 22 -0.74 -6.96 25.54
CA TYR A 22 -1.54 -8.17 25.63
C TYR A 22 -0.82 -9.38 25.03
N LEU A 23 -0.20 -9.24 23.86
CA LEU A 23 0.58 -10.29 23.22
C LEU A 23 1.74 -10.79 24.11
N LEU A 24 2.47 -9.88 24.75
CA LEU A 24 3.64 -10.22 25.57
C LEU A 24 3.25 -10.90 26.89
N TYR A 25 2.14 -10.49 27.53
CA TYR A 25 1.76 -10.98 28.86
C TYR A 25 0.72 -12.12 28.87
N SER A 26 0.00 -12.35 27.77
CA SER A 26 -1.09 -13.35 27.72
C SER A 26 -0.88 -14.48 26.70
N ARG A 27 0.32 -14.57 26.11
CA ARG A 27 0.68 -15.55 25.08
C ARG A 27 0.32 -16.99 25.45
N ASP A 28 0.51 -17.38 26.70
CA ASP A 28 0.31 -18.77 27.16
C ASP A 28 -1.16 -19.08 27.51
N ARG A 29 -2.02 -18.06 27.60
CA ARG A 29 -3.39 -18.20 28.13
C ARG A 29 -4.49 -18.12 27.08
N MET A 30 -4.16 -17.73 25.85
CA MET A 30 -5.15 -17.41 24.81
C MET A 30 -5.02 -18.29 23.57
N GLN A 31 -6.16 -18.53 22.92
CA GLN A 31 -6.23 -19.30 21.69
C GLN A 31 -5.59 -18.53 20.54
N LYS A 32 -4.68 -19.19 19.79
CA LYS A 32 -3.98 -18.62 18.63
C LYS A 32 -4.92 -17.95 17.62
N GLU A 33 -6.13 -18.47 17.46
CA GLU A 33 -7.15 -17.94 16.54
C GLU A 33 -7.61 -16.52 16.89
N GLN A 34 -7.67 -16.16 18.17
CA GLN A 34 -8.09 -14.83 18.59
C GLN A 34 -7.01 -13.80 18.25
N PHE A 35 -5.73 -14.15 18.45
CA PHE A 35 -4.61 -13.31 18.02
C PHE A 35 -4.50 -13.19 16.50
N ALA A 36 -4.77 -14.28 15.77
CA ALA A 36 -4.76 -14.28 14.31
C ALA A 36 -5.80 -13.31 13.72
N LYS A 37 -6.98 -13.17 14.35
CA LYS A 37 -8.04 -12.25 13.89
C LYS A 37 -7.89 -10.83 14.41
N ALA A 38 -7.21 -10.63 15.53
CA ALA A 38 -7.08 -9.33 16.19
C ALA A 38 -6.44 -8.26 15.29
N VAL A 39 -5.26 -8.55 14.73
CA VAL A 39 -4.52 -7.60 13.88
C VAL A 39 -5.26 -7.28 12.58
N PRO A 40 -5.73 -8.25 11.77
CA PRO A 40 -6.52 -7.94 10.58
C PRO A 40 -7.74 -7.05 10.88
N THR A 41 -8.46 -7.35 11.98
CA THR A 41 -9.64 -6.56 12.39
C THR A 41 -9.22 -5.14 12.78
N PHE A 42 -8.12 -4.98 13.51
CA PHE A 42 -7.62 -3.67 13.90
C PHE A 42 -7.17 -2.84 12.69
N LEU A 43 -6.51 -3.45 11.71
CA LEU A 43 -6.15 -2.80 10.43
C LEU A 43 -7.41 -2.30 9.71
N GLN A 44 -8.47 -3.11 9.63
CA GLN A 44 -9.75 -2.71 9.05
C GLN A 44 -10.38 -1.52 9.80
N MET A 45 -10.36 -1.53 11.14
CA MET A 45 -10.85 -0.41 11.95
C MET A 45 -10.08 0.89 11.74
N CYS A 46 -8.81 0.83 11.31
CA CYS A 46 -8.01 2.01 11.00
C CYS A 46 -8.30 2.60 9.60
N GLN A 47 -8.90 1.84 8.69
CA GLN A 47 -9.09 2.26 7.29
C GLN A 47 -9.88 3.58 7.14
N PRO A 48 -11.01 3.80 7.84
CA PRO A 48 -11.75 5.06 7.70
C PRO A 48 -10.94 6.28 8.18
N TYR A 49 -10.06 6.08 9.15
CA TYR A 49 -9.20 7.14 9.66
C TYR A 49 -8.12 7.50 8.63
N PHE A 50 -7.47 6.50 8.02
CA PHE A 50 -6.55 6.74 6.91
C PHE A 50 -7.24 7.44 5.74
N GLU A 51 -8.43 6.98 5.34
CA GLU A 51 -9.18 7.60 4.25
C GLU A 51 -9.49 9.07 4.53
N TYR A 52 -9.90 9.40 5.76
CA TYR A 52 -10.13 10.78 6.16
C TYR A 52 -8.85 11.63 6.06
N LEU A 53 -7.71 11.14 6.58
CA LEU A 53 -6.44 11.88 6.55
C LEU A 53 -5.97 12.14 5.12
N GLU A 54 -5.91 11.08 4.31
CA GLU A 54 -5.42 11.09 2.94
C GLU A 54 -6.32 11.94 2.02
N SER A 55 -7.64 11.72 2.09
CA SER A 55 -8.60 12.47 1.27
C SER A 55 -8.59 13.97 1.61
N THR A 56 -8.54 14.30 2.90
CA THR A 56 -8.49 15.72 3.34
C THR A 56 -7.18 16.38 2.90
N ALA A 57 -6.06 15.66 3.00
CA ALA A 57 -4.74 16.18 2.68
C ALA A 57 -4.50 16.34 1.17
N ARG A 58 -4.94 15.38 0.36
CA ARG A 58 -4.48 15.22 -1.03
C ARG A 58 -5.57 15.37 -2.12
N SER A 59 -6.86 15.31 -1.80
CA SER A 59 -7.88 15.38 -2.85
C SER A 59 -7.87 16.72 -3.59
N TYR A 60 -8.06 16.70 -4.90
CA TYR A 60 -7.99 17.90 -5.76
C TYR A 60 -9.01 18.99 -5.37
N ASN A 61 -10.16 18.59 -4.84
CA ASN A 61 -11.22 19.49 -4.36
C ASN A 61 -11.06 19.88 -2.89
N SER A 62 -9.90 19.61 -2.29
CA SER A 62 -9.61 20.03 -0.93
C SER A 62 -9.62 21.55 -0.86
N GLY A 63 -10.52 22.14 -0.05
CA GLY A 63 -10.54 23.59 0.29
C GLY A 63 -9.27 24.11 1.00
N LEU A 64 -8.31 23.18 1.13
CA LEU A 64 -6.89 23.11 1.44
C LEU A 64 -5.87 24.26 1.06
N GLY A 65 -6.17 25.56 1.01
CA GLY A 65 -5.27 26.67 0.53
C GLY A 65 -3.89 26.90 1.24
N ALA A 66 -3.13 27.98 0.94
CA ALA A 66 -1.70 28.14 1.31
C ALA A 66 -1.35 28.13 2.82
N LEU A 67 -2.18 28.69 3.72
CA LEU A 67 -2.07 28.52 5.19
C LEU A 67 -2.30 27.06 5.64
N GLN A 68 -2.79 26.23 4.74
CA GLN A 68 -3.24 24.86 4.96
C GLN A 68 -2.21 23.84 4.44
N ALA A 69 -1.08 24.29 3.88
CA ALA A 69 0.07 23.41 3.62
C ALA A 69 0.64 22.83 4.93
N SER A 70 0.62 23.61 6.02
CA SER A 70 1.02 23.13 7.36
C SER A 70 0.02 22.12 7.93
N VAL A 71 -1.28 22.35 7.71
CA VAL A 71 -2.35 21.43 8.11
C VAL A 71 -2.26 20.13 7.31
N ARG A 72 -2.09 20.22 5.99
CA ARG A 72 -1.82 19.07 5.10
C ARG A 72 -0.63 18.29 5.61
N LYS A 73 0.53 18.95 5.76
CA LYS A 73 1.75 18.32 6.29
C LYS A 73 1.47 17.61 7.61
N ARG A 74 0.73 18.22 8.52
CA ARG A 74 0.40 17.60 9.81
C ARG A 74 -0.50 16.38 9.70
N LEU A 75 -1.50 16.39 8.82
CA LEU A 75 -2.35 15.21 8.55
C LEU A 75 -1.53 14.06 7.97
N LEU A 76 -0.58 14.36 7.08
CA LEU A 76 0.32 13.39 6.49
C LEU A 76 1.30 12.80 7.51
N GLU A 77 1.87 13.63 8.39
CA GLU A 77 2.69 13.18 9.52
C GLU A 77 1.90 12.22 10.43
N ILE A 78 0.62 12.52 10.69
CA ILE A 78 -0.27 11.68 11.50
C ILE A 78 -0.54 10.33 10.80
N SER A 79 -0.81 10.36 9.49
CA SER A 79 -0.94 9.16 8.66
C SER A 79 0.33 8.31 8.78
N GLU A 80 1.49 8.94 8.74
CA GLU A 80 2.80 8.28 8.75
C GLU A 80 3.11 7.60 10.07
N GLN A 81 2.87 8.30 11.18
CA GLN A 81 3.02 7.73 12.51
C GLN A 81 2.15 6.49 12.69
N LEU A 82 0.88 6.54 12.25
CA LEU A 82 -0.02 5.39 12.36
C LEU A 82 0.44 4.23 11.47
N ALA A 83 0.80 4.49 10.21
CA ALA A 83 1.26 3.46 9.28
C ALA A 83 2.50 2.71 9.81
N LEU A 84 3.49 3.45 10.31
CA LEU A 84 4.70 2.86 10.92
C LEU A 84 4.35 2.00 12.14
N ARG A 85 3.41 2.46 12.98
CA ARG A 85 3.05 1.72 14.17
C ARG A 85 2.28 0.43 13.86
N LEU A 86 1.40 0.46 12.86
CA LEU A 86 0.69 -0.72 12.37
C LEU A 86 1.65 -1.74 11.73
N GLU A 87 2.62 -1.28 10.94
CA GLU A 87 3.65 -2.14 10.37
C GLU A 87 4.43 -2.89 11.46
N GLN A 88 4.88 -2.18 12.51
CA GLN A 88 5.55 -2.80 13.66
C GLN A 88 4.67 -3.83 14.36
N LEU A 89 3.38 -3.53 14.56
CA LEU A 89 2.43 -4.44 15.18
C LEU A 89 2.27 -5.73 14.36
N VAL A 90 2.10 -5.60 13.04
CA VAL A 90 1.97 -6.75 12.12
C VAL A 90 3.23 -7.61 12.14
N LEU A 91 4.41 -7.00 12.03
CA LEU A 91 5.69 -7.71 12.07
C LEU A 91 5.89 -8.47 13.39
N MET A 92 5.52 -7.85 14.50
CA MET A 92 5.59 -8.50 15.81
C MET A 92 4.66 -9.71 15.87
N TYR A 93 3.39 -9.60 15.47
CA TYR A 93 2.47 -10.75 15.44
C TYR A 93 2.93 -11.86 14.50
N SER A 94 3.55 -11.49 13.37
CA SER A 94 4.15 -12.44 12.43
C SER A 94 5.34 -13.19 13.05
N SER A 95 6.18 -12.53 13.85
CA SER A 95 7.31 -13.17 14.54
C SER A 95 6.89 -14.25 15.54
N PHE A 96 5.65 -14.20 16.03
CA PHE A 96 5.06 -15.23 16.88
C PHE A 96 4.19 -16.23 16.10
N SER A 97 4.21 -16.17 14.78
CA SER A 97 3.44 -17.03 13.85
C SER A 97 1.93 -16.96 14.06
N PHE A 98 1.39 -15.82 14.51
CA PHE A 98 -0.05 -15.61 14.60
C PHE A 98 -0.66 -15.13 13.29
N VAL A 99 0.13 -14.49 12.44
CA VAL A 99 -0.30 -14.00 11.13
C VAL A 99 0.75 -14.35 10.08
N SER A 100 0.27 -14.74 8.90
CA SER A 100 1.14 -14.98 7.74
C SER A 100 1.35 -13.68 6.98
N LEU A 101 2.56 -13.51 6.46
CA LEU A 101 2.93 -12.44 5.53
C LEU A 101 3.30 -12.99 4.16
N GLU A 102 3.09 -14.29 3.93
CA GLU A 102 3.42 -14.94 2.67
C GLU A 102 2.37 -14.59 1.60
N ASP A 103 2.81 -14.09 0.45
CA ASP A 103 1.94 -13.73 -0.68
C ASP A 103 1.08 -14.91 -1.20
N THR A 104 1.52 -16.15 -0.94
CA THR A 104 0.80 -17.37 -1.34
C THR A 104 -0.37 -17.71 -0.42
N ASP A 105 -0.42 -17.14 0.78
CA ASP A 105 -1.53 -17.35 1.72
C ASP A 105 -2.68 -16.36 1.42
N PRO A 106 -3.90 -16.83 1.09
CA PRO A 106 -5.03 -15.94 0.83
C PRO A 106 -5.46 -15.10 2.05
N PHE A 107 -5.05 -15.48 3.26
CA PHE A 107 -5.35 -14.75 4.50
C PHE A 107 -4.16 -13.94 5.02
N ASN A 108 -3.13 -13.73 4.19
CA ASN A 108 -1.97 -12.95 4.59
C ASN A 108 -2.34 -11.50 4.94
N VAL A 109 -1.55 -10.91 5.83
CA VAL A 109 -1.60 -9.49 6.19
C VAL A 109 -0.30 -8.78 5.79
N SER A 110 0.28 -9.21 4.66
CA SER A 110 1.54 -8.66 4.15
C SER A 110 1.41 -7.19 3.74
N CYS A 111 0.19 -6.73 3.48
CA CYS A 111 -0.11 -5.40 3.02
C CYS A 111 -1.39 -4.85 3.67
N PHE A 112 -1.43 -3.55 3.97
CA PHE A 112 -2.63 -2.88 4.48
C PHE A 112 -2.90 -1.56 3.76
N PHE A 113 -4.16 -1.11 3.86
CA PHE A 113 -4.65 0.12 3.24
C PHE A 113 -4.21 1.35 4.05
N CYS A 114 -3.64 2.34 3.36
CA CYS A 114 -3.14 3.58 3.95
C CYS A 114 -3.96 4.81 3.53
N GLY A 115 -5.10 4.62 2.85
CA GLY A 115 -6.05 5.67 2.51
C GLY A 115 -6.25 5.84 1.00
N ARG A 116 -7.12 6.78 0.65
CA ARG A 116 -7.61 6.99 -0.71
C ARG A 116 -7.98 8.45 -0.91
N PHE A 117 -7.72 8.98 -2.09
CA PHE A 117 -8.01 10.38 -2.43
C PHE A 117 -8.22 10.57 -3.92
N TRP A 118 -8.82 11.70 -4.30
CA TRP A 118 -9.12 12.02 -5.70
C TRP A 118 -8.01 12.89 -6.32
N LEU A 119 -7.44 12.43 -7.43
CA LEU A 119 -6.50 13.21 -8.24
C LEU A 119 -7.22 14.18 -9.18
N SER A 120 -8.39 13.78 -9.66
CA SER A 120 -9.31 14.58 -10.48
C SER A 120 -10.73 14.00 -10.35
N GLU A 121 -11.71 14.58 -11.04
CA GLU A 121 -13.12 14.13 -11.03
C GLU A 121 -13.30 12.63 -11.36
N TRP A 122 -12.43 12.11 -12.22
CA TRP A 122 -12.48 10.73 -12.74
C TRP A 122 -11.33 9.84 -12.28
N ARG A 123 -10.36 10.36 -11.52
CA ARG A 123 -9.15 9.60 -11.14
C ARG A 123 -9.05 9.50 -9.62
N GLN A 124 -9.11 8.28 -9.11
CA GLN A 124 -8.99 7.99 -7.69
C GLN A 124 -7.74 7.16 -7.42
N LEU A 125 -6.96 7.55 -6.41
CA LEU A 125 -5.75 6.84 -6.01
C LEU A 125 -5.97 6.18 -4.65
N SER A 126 -5.76 4.87 -4.56
CA SER A 126 -5.76 4.11 -3.31
C SER A 126 -4.34 3.69 -2.94
N VAL A 127 -3.93 3.92 -1.70
CA VAL A 127 -2.56 3.69 -1.20
C VAL A 127 -2.53 2.43 -0.33
N PHE A 128 -1.53 1.58 -0.55
CA PHE A 128 -1.28 0.38 0.25
C PHE A 128 0.19 0.24 0.60
N ARG A 129 0.48 -0.25 1.80
CA ARG A 129 1.84 -0.43 2.32
C ARG A 129 2.11 -1.89 2.66
N PHE A 130 3.25 -2.40 2.21
CA PHE A 130 3.73 -3.74 2.56
C PHE A 130 4.54 -3.69 3.86
N CYS A 131 4.25 -4.64 4.76
CA CYS A 131 4.92 -4.80 6.04
C CYS A 131 6.29 -5.46 5.90
N ILE A 132 6.48 -6.29 4.87
CA ILE A 132 7.75 -6.96 4.56
C ILE A 132 8.19 -6.68 3.13
N SER A 133 9.47 -6.92 2.87
CA SER A 133 10.04 -6.84 1.52
C SER A 133 9.58 -8.05 0.72
N THR A 134 8.46 -7.88 0.02
CA THR A 134 7.86 -8.94 -0.78
C THR A 134 8.46 -8.96 -2.18
N PRO A 135 8.91 -10.11 -2.71
CA PRO A 135 9.43 -10.20 -4.07
C PRO A 135 8.42 -9.67 -5.11
N TYR A 136 8.92 -8.81 -6.00
CA TYR A 136 8.23 -8.44 -7.23
C TYR A 136 8.50 -9.51 -8.26
N ARG A 137 7.49 -10.36 -8.50
CA ARG A 137 7.53 -11.40 -9.53
C ARG A 137 7.33 -10.73 -10.90
N ALA A 138 8.40 -10.11 -11.42
CA ALA A 138 8.45 -9.60 -12.78
C ALA A 138 8.82 -10.72 -13.76
N ALA A 139 8.31 -10.69 -14.98
CA ALA A 139 8.67 -11.67 -15.99
C ALA A 139 10.07 -11.41 -16.59
N ARG A 140 10.43 -10.14 -16.85
CA ARG A 140 11.66 -9.78 -17.56
C ARG A 140 12.68 -8.98 -16.74
N LEU A 141 12.26 -8.33 -15.66
CA LEU A 141 13.14 -7.52 -14.80
C LEU A 141 13.80 -8.36 -13.69
N PRO A 142 14.97 -7.92 -13.16
CA PRO A 142 15.87 -8.81 -12.42
C PRO A 142 15.22 -9.39 -11.16
N GLY A 143 15.57 -10.65 -10.85
CA GLY A 143 15.02 -11.47 -9.76
C GLY A 143 15.22 -10.97 -8.32
N ASN A 144 15.59 -9.70 -8.12
CA ASN A 144 15.89 -9.08 -6.83
C ASN A 144 15.18 -7.73 -6.66
N LEU A 145 13.96 -7.60 -7.19
CA LEU A 145 13.11 -6.42 -7.00
C LEU A 145 12.09 -6.72 -5.89
N TYR A 146 11.95 -5.85 -4.91
CA TYR A 146 11.06 -6.04 -3.76
C TYR A 146 10.07 -4.88 -3.65
N LYS A 147 8.81 -5.19 -3.35
CA LYS A 147 7.70 -4.24 -3.16
C LYS A 147 7.75 -3.66 -1.75
N LYS A 148 7.46 -2.37 -1.64
CA LYS A 148 7.24 -1.68 -0.36
C LYS A 148 5.91 -0.94 -0.29
N MET A 149 5.45 -0.39 -1.40
CA MET A 149 4.11 0.22 -1.51
C MET A 149 3.45 -0.16 -2.82
N ARG A 150 2.11 -0.15 -2.84
CA ARG A 150 1.28 -0.26 -4.02
C ARG A 150 0.30 0.89 -4.06
N TRP A 151 0.12 1.45 -5.25
CA TRP A 151 -0.97 2.37 -5.54
C TRP A 151 -1.87 1.79 -6.62
N ASN A 152 -3.18 1.91 -6.41
CA ASN A 152 -4.18 1.59 -7.42
C ASN A 152 -4.74 2.91 -7.93
N LEU A 153 -4.62 3.15 -9.23
CA LEU A 153 -5.20 4.29 -9.92
C LEU A 153 -6.45 3.83 -10.67
N ASP A 154 -7.61 4.17 -10.13
CA ASP A 154 -8.91 3.83 -10.69
C ASP A 154 -9.43 4.98 -11.56
N PHE A 155 -9.90 4.64 -12.77
CA PHE A 155 -10.54 5.57 -13.70
C PHE A 155 -12.06 5.37 -13.69
N LEU A 156 -12.79 6.38 -13.23
CA LEU A 156 -14.25 6.43 -13.25
C LEU A 156 -14.73 7.04 -14.57
N GLU A 157 -15.49 6.31 -15.39
CA GLU A 157 -16.05 6.85 -16.62
C GLU A 157 -17.31 7.70 -16.35
N GLU A 158 -17.41 8.83 -17.04
CA GLU A 158 -18.61 9.68 -17.05
C GLU A 158 -19.56 9.22 -18.18
N GLY A 159 -20.80 8.88 -17.83
CA GLY A 159 -21.90 8.71 -18.78
C GLY A 159 -21.97 7.37 -19.52
N ALA A 160 -22.69 6.41 -18.93
CA ALA A 160 -23.34 5.33 -19.70
C ALA A 160 -24.51 5.93 -20.52
N GLY A 161 -24.18 6.67 -21.58
CA GLY A 161 -25.12 7.01 -22.64
C GLY A 161 -25.50 5.75 -23.41
N ALA A 162 -26.79 5.57 -23.64
CA ALA A 162 -27.35 4.42 -24.36
C ALA A 162 -26.64 4.17 -25.70
N GLY A 163 -25.97 3.02 -25.84
CA GLY A 163 -25.55 2.47 -27.13
C GLY A 163 -24.05 2.30 -27.42
N GLY A 164 -23.14 2.62 -26.51
CA GLY A 164 -21.70 2.41 -26.69
C GLY A 164 -21.15 1.32 -25.77
N ARG A 165 -20.31 0.40 -26.29
CA ARG A 165 -19.69 -0.72 -25.56
C ARG A 165 -19.12 -0.24 -24.20
N ARG A 166 -19.55 -0.87 -23.10
CA ARG A 166 -19.02 -0.65 -21.73
C ARG A 166 -17.49 -0.70 -21.77
N ARG A 167 -16.80 0.45 -21.78
CA ARG A 167 -15.38 0.47 -21.42
C ARG A 167 -15.35 0.30 -19.91
N GLY A 168 -14.74 -0.80 -19.47
CA GLY A 168 -14.79 -1.22 -18.07
C GLY A 168 -14.05 -0.25 -17.16
N HIS A 169 -14.38 -0.30 -15.87
CA HIS A 169 -13.57 0.26 -14.80
C HIS A 169 -12.11 -0.16 -15.01
N ARG A 170 -11.25 0.81 -15.34
CA ARG A 170 -9.83 0.56 -15.60
C ARG A 170 -9.04 0.89 -14.34
N THR A 171 -8.24 -0.05 -13.88
CA THR A 171 -7.31 0.15 -12.76
C THR A 171 -5.90 -0.03 -13.25
N GLU A 172 -5.05 0.95 -12.98
CA GLU A 172 -3.60 0.84 -13.19
C GLU A 172 -2.90 0.66 -11.85
N TYR A 173 -1.87 -0.19 -11.82
CA TYR A 173 -1.12 -0.49 -10.60
C TYR A 173 0.27 0.11 -10.67
N TYR A 174 0.65 0.82 -9.62
CA TYR A 174 1.98 1.40 -9.44
C TYR A 174 2.59 0.86 -8.16
N PHE A 175 3.91 0.75 -8.13
CA PHE A 175 4.64 0.17 -7.01
C PHE A 175 5.86 1.00 -6.66
N LEU A 176 6.09 1.15 -5.35
CA LEU A 176 7.41 1.52 -4.83
C LEU A 176 8.17 0.22 -4.63
N CYS A 177 9.30 0.13 -5.32
CA CYS A 177 10.17 -1.01 -5.20
C CYS A 177 11.58 -0.59 -4.84
N PHE A 178 12.32 -1.50 -4.23
CA PHE A 178 13.77 -1.40 -4.16
C PHE A 178 14.41 -2.63 -4.78
N ARG A 179 15.60 -2.43 -5.33
CA ARG A 179 16.49 -3.52 -5.73
C ARG A 179 17.77 -3.44 -4.94
N ASP A 180 18.32 -4.60 -4.61
CA ASP A 180 19.63 -4.65 -3.99
C ASP A 180 20.71 -4.40 -5.04
N THR A 181 21.51 -3.38 -4.80
CA THR A 181 22.64 -2.96 -5.62
C THR A 181 23.91 -3.20 -4.82
N GLY A 182 24.65 -4.23 -5.22
CA GLY A 182 25.90 -4.66 -4.62
C GLY A 182 26.46 -5.83 -5.39
N ARG A 183 27.79 -5.88 -5.57
CA ARG A 183 28.45 -7.13 -5.94
C ARG A 183 28.42 -8.05 -4.71
N GLU A 184 28.32 -9.36 -4.90
CA GLU A 184 28.29 -10.37 -3.82
C GLU A 184 29.42 -10.21 -2.78
N ASN A 185 30.49 -9.48 -3.11
CA ASN A 185 31.66 -9.24 -2.28
C ASN A 185 31.71 -7.86 -1.59
N ALA A 186 30.68 -7.01 -1.74
CA ALA A 186 30.64 -5.68 -1.13
C ALA A 186 30.09 -5.74 0.31
N VAL A 187 30.80 -5.12 1.25
CA VAL A 187 30.50 -5.10 2.70
C VAL A 187 29.12 -4.47 3.03
N LYS A 188 28.51 -3.73 2.09
CA LYS A 188 27.21 -3.09 2.29
C LYS A 188 26.37 -3.15 1.02
N MET A 189 25.34 -3.99 1.04
CA MET A 189 24.32 -4.07 0.01
C MET A 189 23.47 -2.79 0.07
N GLN A 190 23.44 -2.00 -1.00
CA GLN A 190 22.68 -0.74 -1.05
C GLN A 190 21.33 -0.97 -1.72
N LYS A 191 20.25 -0.45 -1.15
CA LYS A 191 18.91 -0.54 -1.75
C LYS A 191 18.68 0.65 -2.67
N LEU A 192 18.53 0.42 -3.97
CA LEU A 192 18.14 1.46 -4.91
C LEU A 192 16.61 1.47 -5.05
N TRP A 193 16.00 2.58 -4.66
CA TRP A 193 14.55 2.79 -4.64
C TRP A 193 14.03 3.40 -5.95
N SER A 194 12.90 2.90 -6.42
CA SER A 194 12.25 3.35 -7.65
C SER A 194 10.74 3.21 -7.59
N ILE A 195 10.02 4.11 -8.27
CA ILE A 195 8.59 4.00 -8.56
C ILE A 195 8.44 3.48 -9.98
N GLY A 196 7.54 2.52 -10.18
CA GLY A 196 7.23 1.98 -11.50
C GLY A 196 5.79 1.51 -11.62
N ARG A 197 5.36 1.35 -12.85
CA ARG A 197 4.04 0.83 -13.22
C ARG A 197 4.12 -0.68 -13.43
N TRP A 198 3.12 -1.41 -12.97
CA TRP A 198 2.94 -2.81 -13.34
C TRP A 198 2.28 -2.89 -14.72
N VAL A 199 2.93 -3.60 -15.63
CA VAL A 199 2.47 -3.86 -16.99
C VAL A 199 2.12 -5.35 -17.08
N PRO A 200 0.84 -5.74 -17.15
CA PRO A 200 0.49 -7.15 -17.29
C PRO A 200 1.05 -7.70 -18.60
N LEU A 201 1.52 -8.95 -18.56
CA LEU A 201 2.07 -9.65 -19.71
C LEU A 201 1.30 -10.92 -20.04
N ASP A 202 0.97 -11.71 -19.02
CA ASP A 202 0.24 -12.97 -19.17
C ASP A 202 -0.69 -13.16 -17.95
N PRO A 203 -1.94 -13.60 -18.13
CA PRO A 203 -2.62 -13.89 -19.40
C PRO A 203 -2.88 -12.63 -20.24
N ASP A 204 -2.75 -12.75 -21.56
CA ASP A 204 -2.91 -11.63 -22.51
C ASP A 204 -4.35 -11.11 -22.49
N THR A 205 -4.57 -10.03 -21.74
CA THR A 205 -5.87 -9.36 -21.62
C THR A 205 -6.38 -8.77 -22.94
N GLU A 206 -5.51 -8.52 -23.92
CA GLU A 206 -5.84 -7.82 -25.16
C GLU A 206 -6.05 -8.77 -26.34
N HIS A 207 -5.33 -9.89 -26.41
CA HIS A 207 -5.35 -10.80 -27.55
C HIS A 207 -5.85 -12.22 -27.22
N SER A 208 -6.06 -12.56 -25.94
CA SER A 208 -6.60 -13.86 -25.55
C SER A 208 -7.96 -13.73 -24.87
N SER A 209 -9.00 -14.25 -25.53
CA SER A 209 -10.34 -14.42 -24.94
C SER A 209 -10.50 -15.75 -24.20
N ASP A 210 -9.41 -16.52 -24.02
CA ASP A 210 -9.47 -17.86 -23.44
C ASP A 210 -9.50 -17.80 -21.91
N VAL A 211 -10.69 -18.00 -21.34
CA VAL A 211 -10.92 -18.13 -19.90
C VAL A 211 -10.05 -19.22 -19.27
N LEU A 212 -9.67 -20.27 -20.01
CA LEU A 212 -8.83 -21.33 -19.47
C LEU A 212 -7.42 -20.84 -19.13
N GLN A 213 -6.87 -19.89 -19.88
CA GLN A 213 -5.59 -19.28 -19.53
C GLN A 213 -5.67 -18.55 -18.19
N TRP A 214 -6.79 -17.87 -17.89
CA TRP A 214 -7.01 -17.22 -16.61
C TRP A 214 -7.19 -18.21 -15.45
N VAL A 215 -7.93 -19.30 -15.69
CA VAL A 215 -8.20 -20.33 -14.66
C VAL A 215 -6.95 -21.15 -14.34
N LEU A 216 -6.11 -21.42 -15.34
CA LEU A 216 -4.88 -22.19 -15.18
C LEU A 216 -3.67 -21.33 -14.79
N CYS A 217 -3.79 -20.01 -14.92
CA CYS A 217 -2.78 -19.06 -14.49
C CYS A 217 -2.70 -19.03 -12.95
N LEU A 218 -1.77 -19.81 -12.40
CA LEU A 218 -1.46 -19.81 -10.96
C LEU A 218 -1.08 -18.42 -10.45
N GLN A 219 -0.43 -17.60 -11.28
CA GLN A 219 -0.14 -16.21 -10.97
C GLN A 219 0.09 -15.37 -12.23
N PRO A 220 -0.63 -14.24 -12.40
CA PRO A 220 -0.43 -13.37 -13.56
C PRO A 220 0.98 -12.80 -13.56
N THR A 221 1.61 -12.81 -14.72
CA THR A 221 2.94 -12.24 -14.92
C THR A 221 2.82 -10.82 -15.44
N GLY A 222 3.79 -10.00 -15.08
CA GLY A 222 3.87 -8.62 -15.54
C GLY A 222 5.28 -8.10 -15.40
N ASP A 223 5.52 -6.95 -16.01
CA ASP A 223 6.79 -6.24 -15.91
C ASP A 223 6.64 -4.97 -15.06
N PHE A 224 7.77 -4.59 -14.47
CA PHE A 224 7.92 -3.32 -13.76
C PHE A 224 8.44 -2.24 -14.69
N GLN A 225 7.58 -1.42 -15.28
CA GLN A 225 8.03 -0.28 -16.07
C GLN A 225 8.54 0.83 -15.13
N PRO A 226 9.86 1.11 -15.03
CA PRO A 226 10.38 2.12 -14.11
C PRO A 226 9.97 3.51 -14.60
N LEU A 227 9.47 4.34 -13.69
CA LEU A 227 9.06 5.73 -13.98
C LEU A 227 10.00 6.74 -13.34
N LEU A 228 10.42 6.48 -12.11
CA LEU A 228 11.30 7.36 -11.35
C LEU A 228 12.28 6.54 -10.52
N THR A 229 13.57 6.87 -10.62
CA THR A 229 14.58 6.41 -9.66
C THR A 229 14.73 7.47 -8.56
N ILE A 230 14.55 7.07 -7.30
CA ILE A 230 14.57 7.99 -6.15
C ILE A 230 16.00 8.13 -5.62
N GLY A 231 16.67 7.02 -5.35
CA GLY A 231 18.00 7.01 -4.73
C GLY A 231 18.19 5.85 -3.77
N PHE A 232 19.15 5.99 -2.85
CA PHE A 232 19.56 4.92 -1.93
C PHE A 232 18.89 4.97 -0.54
N GLU A 233 18.20 6.06 -0.24
CA GLU A 233 17.46 6.24 1.00
C GLU A 233 16.00 5.79 0.82
N GLU A 234 15.46 5.07 1.82
CA GLU A 234 14.06 4.68 1.81
C GLU A 234 13.18 5.94 1.93
N PRO A 235 12.32 6.24 0.94
CA PRO A 235 11.42 7.37 1.04
C PRO A 235 10.35 7.09 2.10
N SER A 236 9.92 8.14 2.81
CA SER A 236 8.69 8.05 3.61
C SER A 236 7.51 7.67 2.74
N HIS A 237 6.46 7.11 3.35
CA HIS A 237 5.25 6.78 2.60
C HIS A 237 4.64 8.04 1.96
N THR A 238 4.76 9.17 2.66
CA THR A 238 4.20 10.45 2.29
C THR A 238 4.94 11.00 1.08
N LEU A 239 6.27 11.03 1.15
CA LEU A 239 7.13 11.44 0.04
C LEU A 239 6.96 10.55 -1.19
N ALA A 240 6.94 9.23 -1.01
CA ALA A 240 6.76 8.29 -2.11
C ALA A 240 5.43 8.51 -2.84
N THR A 241 4.35 8.76 -2.09
CA THR A 241 3.03 9.05 -2.65
C THR A 241 3.02 10.42 -3.35
N ASP A 242 3.64 11.44 -2.75
CA ASP A 242 3.71 12.77 -3.34
C ASP A 242 4.51 12.76 -4.66
N LEU A 243 5.61 11.99 -4.74
CA LEU A 243 6.38 11.77 -5.97
C LEU A 243 5.52 11.08 -7.05
N LEU A 244 4.75 10.05 -6.69
CA LEU A 244 3.84 9.42 -7.65
C LEU A 244 2.78 10.40 -8.14
N VAL A 245 2.17 11.19 -7.24
CA VAL A 245 1.18 12.20 -7.62
C VAL A 245 1.78 13.20 -8.61
N GLN A 246 3.02 13.65 -8.42
CA GLN A 246 3.72 14.52 -9.37
C GLN A 246 3.93 13.88 -10.75
N ILE A 247 4.16 12.57 -10.81
CA ILE A 247 4.29 11.82 -12.09
C ILE A 247 2.94 11.71 -12.81
N LEU A 248 1.84 11.62 -12.05
CA LEU A 248 0.48 11.40 -12.58
C LEU A 248 -0.31 12.68 -12.86
N SER A 249 0.18 13.83 -12.39
CA SER A 249 -0.43 15.16 -12.57
C SER A 249 -0.22 15.65 -13.99
#